data_AF-A0A133V3R2-F1
#
_entry.id   AF-A0A133V3R2-F1
#
_cell.length_a   1.000
_cell.length_b   1.000
_cell.length_c   1.000
_cell.angle_alpha   90.00
_cell.angle_beta   90.00
_cell.angle_gamma   90.00
#
_symmetry.space_group_name_H-M   'P 1'
#
loop_
_entity.id
_entity.type
_entity.pdbx_description
1 polymer ?
#
loop_
_entity_poly.entity_id
_entity_poly.type
_entity_poly.pdbx_seq_one_letter_code
_entity_poly.pdbx_strand_id
1 'polypeptide(L)'
;MPSQDYEKKLEKLRKRISENSNLSPENEGLLQKFSRDMKLENYSAGRNHKLTTHIKRIAENVDVKLEEAGKQEVKEMVEWIHDQGFSPETERDYKVALRVFFKWLRNGDFGSKNCPKEVSWISTSLKKRDQKLPNNLLMEDDVRKLIENAKNSRCKALISMLWETGARMGEFSTYASSF
;
A
#
# COMPACT_ATOMS: atom_id res chain seq x y z
N MET A 1 9.18 -17.97 -6.59
CA MET A 1 8.91 -16.66 -7.20
C MET A 1 9.92 -15.69 -6.62
N PRO A 2 10.66 -14.92 -7.42
CA PRO A 2 11.54 -13.90 -6.85
C PRO A 2 10.69 -12.96 -6.00
N SER A 3 11.06 -12.81 -4.73
CA SER A 3 10.55 -11.76 -3.85
C SER A 3 10.54 -10.45 -4.62
N GLN A 4 9.42 -9.71 -4.58
CA GLN A 4 9.35 -8.47 -5.34
C GLN A 4 10.45 -7.51 -4.84
N ASP A 5 11.32 -7.11 -5.76
CA ASP A 5 12.40 -6.17 -5.49
C ASP A 5 11.83 -4.76 -5.37
N TYR A 6 11.39 -4.42 -4.16
CA TYR A 6 10.78 -3.14 -3.86
C TYR A 6 11.77 -1.98 -3.94
N GLU A 7 13.06 -2.22 -3.77
CA GLU A 7 14.10 -1.21 -3.99
C GLU A 7 14.13 -0.82 -5.47
N LYS A 8 14.21 -1.79 -6.38
CA LYS A 8 14.12 -1.51 -7.83
C LYS A 8 12.81 -0.84 -8.22
N LYS A 9 11.69 -1.20 -7.59
CA LYS A 9 10.41 -0.53 -7.85
C LYS A 9 10.39 0.91 -7.37
N LEU A 10 10.99 1.17 -6.20
CA LEU A 10 11.07 2.51 -5.64
C LEU A 10 11.97 3.42 -6.49
N GLU A 11 13.11 2.91 -6.96
CA GLU A 11 13.98 3.64 -7.89
C GLU A 11 13.26 3.98 -9.19
N LYS A 12 12.52 3.02 -9.77
CA LYS A 12 11.67 3.29 -10.94
C LYS A 12 10.57 4.33 -10.65
N LEU A 13 9.99 4.31 -9.46
CA LEU A 13 8.97 5.27 -9.07
C LEU A 13 9.56 6.68 -8.96
N ARG A 14 10.73 6.83 -8.34
CA ARG A 14 11.45 8.12 -8.24
C ARG A 14 11.80 8.68 -9.61
N LYS A 15 12.34 7.83 -10.49
CA LYS A 15 12.63 8.20 -11.88
C LYS A 15 11.36 8.66 -12.62
N ARG A 16 10.24 7.97 -12.43
CA ARG A 16 8.95 8.38 -13.00
C ARG A 16 8.41 9.67 -12.41
N ILE A 17 8.70 9.98 -11.15
CA ILE A 17 8.32 11.26 -10.55
C ILE A 17 9.12 12.39 -11.23
N SER A 18 10.43 12.21 -11.40
CA SER A 18 11.30 13.22 -12.03
C SER A 18 11.10 13.42 -13.54
N GLU A 19 10.53 12.45 -14.23
CA GLU A 19 10.35 12.49 -15.69
C GLU A 19 8.91 12.86 -16.10
N ASN A 20 7.96 12.99 -15.17
CA ASN A 20 6.54 13.16 -15.53
C ASN A 20 6.11 14.63 -15.60
N SER A 21 5.65 15.05 -16.78
CA SER A 21 5.11 16.38 -17.05
C SER A 21 3.76 16.67 -16.38
N ASN A 22 3.04 15.65 -15.90
CA ASN A 22 1.71 15.83 -15.29
C ASN A 22 1.76 16.20 -13.80
N LEU A 23 2.96 16.37 -13.22
CA LEU A 23 3.15 16.89 -11.87
C LEU A 23 3.71 18.30 -11.94
N SER A 24 3.25 19.17 -11.04
CA SER A 24 3.93 20.46 -10.84
C SER A 24 5.34 20.23 -10.26
N PRO A 25 6.33 21.09 -10.60
CA PRO A 25 7.68 20.97 -10.04
C PRO A 25 7.71 20.99 -8.50
N GLU A 26 6.80 21.73 -7.88
CA GLU A 26 6.61 21.80 -6.43
C GLU A 26 6.19 20.44 -5.85
N ASN A 27 5.16 19.81 -6.45
CA ASN A 27 4.67 18.49 -6.02
C ASN A 27 5.70 17.38 -6.28
N GLU A 28 6.44 17.46 -7.38
CA GLU A 28 7.51 16.55 -7.70
C GLU A 28 8.59 16.56 -6.60
N GLY A 29 9.12 17.74 -6.28
CA GLY A 29 10.12 17.91 -5.23
C GLY A 29 9.62 17.42 -3.88
N LEU A 30 8.35 17.69 -3.56
CA LEU A 30 7.75 17.26 -2.30
C LEU A 30 7.61 15.73 -2.20
N LEU A 31 7.23 15.06 -3.29
CA LEU A 31 7.15 13.60 -3.34
C LEU A 31 8.52 12.93 -3.25
N GLN A 32 9.54 13.50 -3.88
CA GLN A 32 10.92 13.02 -3.75
C GLN A 32 11.41 13.16 -2.31
N LYS A 33 11.16 14.32 -1.67
CA LYS A 33 11.49 14.57 -0.27
C LYS A 33 10.76 13.59 0.66
N PHE A 34 9.46 13.38 0.45
CA PHE A 34 8.66 12.42 1.20
C PHE A 34 9.25 11.01 1.12
N SER A 35 9.56 10.53 -0.09
CA SER A 35 10.16 9.21 -0.29
C SER A 35 11.55 9.09 0.33
N ARG A 36 12.35 10.16 0.32
CA ARG A 36 13.67 10.20 0.96
C ARG A 36 13.55 10.12 2.48
N ASP A 37 12.69 10.93 3.07
CA ASP A 37 12.52 11.00 4.53
C ASP A 37 11.93 9.71 5.08
N MET A 38 11.02 9.05 4.36
CA MET A 38 10.56 7.69 4.71
C MET A 38 11.73 6.70 4.81
N LYS A 39 12.72 6.79 3.92
CA LYS A 39 13.91 5.92 3.95
C LYS A 39 14.81 6.26 5.15
N LEU A 40 14.96 7.54 5.48
CA LEU A 40 15.72 7.98 6.67
C LEU A 40 15.10 7.48 7.98
N GLU A 41 13.77 7.41 8.03
CA GLU A 41 12.99 6.87 9.15
C GLU A 41 12.85 5.34 9.13
N ASN A 42 13.69 4.62 8.37
CA ASN A 42 13.72 3.16 8.28
C ASN A 42 12.40 2.49 7.84
N TYR A 43 11.54 3.18 7.07
CA TYR A 43 10.39 2.52 6.45
C TYR A 43 10.86 1.49 5.40
N SER A 44 10.18 0.34 5.36
CA SER A 44 10.45 -0.66 4.32
C SER A 44 10.21 -0.10 2.91
N ALA A 45 11.01 -0.55 1.94
CA ALA A 45 10.87 -0.12 0.53
C ALA A 45 9.45 -0.36 -0.02
N GLY A 46 8.79 -1.45 0.39
CA GLY A 46 7.41 -1.73 0.01
C GLY A 46 6.41 -0.73 0.56
N ARG A 47 6.57 -0.30 1.82
CA ARG A 47 5.70 0.73 2.42
C ARG A 47 5.94 2.10 1.78
N ASN A 48 7.20 2.46 1.56
CA ASN A 48 7.59 3.70 0.87
C ASN A 48 7.00 3.76 -0.55
N HIS A 49 7.21 2.70 -1.34
CA HIS A 49 6.66 2.58 -2.68
C HIS A 49 5.13 2.70 -2.67
N LYS A 50 4.45 1.99 -1.74
CA LYS A 50 2.98 2.04 -1.63
C LYS A 50 2.50 3.45 -1.37
N LEU A 51 2.96 4.10 -0.30
CA LEU A 51 2.48 5.43 0.09
C LEU A 51 2.78 6.47 -0.98
N THR A 52 4.03 6.51 -1.47
CA THR A 52 4.45 7.45 -2.51
C THR A 52 3.64 7.28 -3.79
N THR A 53 3.33 6.04 -4.21
CA THR A 53 2.49 5.80 -5.39
C THR A 53 1.08 6.36 -5.23
N HIS A 54 0.49 6.25 -4.04
CA HIS A 54 -0.88 6.70 -3.80
C HIS A 54 -0.94 8.24 -3.83
N ILE A 55 0.01 8.93 -3.21
CA ILE A 55 0.06 10.41 -3.25
C ILE A 55 0.38 10.91 -4.67
N LYS A 56 1.32 10.27 -5.37
CA LYS A 56 1.61 10.57 -6.79
C LYS A 56 0.35 10.54 -7.63
N ARG A 57 -0.45 9.46 -7.53
CA ARG A 57 -1.69 9.32 -8.31
C ARG A 57 -2.71 10.41 -7.98
N ILE A 58 -2.85 10.79 -6.71
CA ILE A 58 -3.72 11.91 -6.34
C ILE A 58 -3.22 13.20 -6.98
N ALA A 59 -1.93 13.51 -6.85
CA ALA A 59 -1.34 14.74 -7.38
C ALA A 59 -1.35 14.82 -8.93
N GLU A 60 -1.43 13.69 -9.63
CA GLU A 60 -1.58 13.63 -11.09
C GLU A 60 -3.00 13.86 -11.58
N ASN A 61 -4.01 13.67 -10.72
CA ASN A 61 -5.42 13.70 -11.12
C ASN A 61 -6.24 14.79 -10.42
N VAL A 62 -5.70 15.39 -9.36
CA VAL A 62 -6.32 16.50 -8.65
C VAL A 62 -5.36 17.68 -8.74
N ASP A 63 -5.82 18.79 -9.33
CA ASP A 63 -5.01 19.99 -9.53
C ASP A 63 -4.84 20.74 -8.20
N VAL A 64 -3.84 20.33 -7.43
CA VAL A 64 -3.60 20.81 -6.07
C VAL A 64 -2.12 21.04 -5.82
N LYS A 65 -1.80 22.13 -5.14
CA LYS A 65 -0.48 22.33 -4.53
C LYS A 65 -0.44 21.62 -3.18
N LEU A 66 0.24 20.47 -3.12
CA LEU A 66 0.21 19.59 -1.94
C LEU A 66 0.71 20.29 -0.66
N GLU A 67 1.69 21.19 -0.78
CA GLU A 67 2.26 21.92 0.35
C GLU A 67 1.26 22.92 0.97
N GLU A 68 0.49 23.60 0.12
CA GLU A 68 -0.48 24.64 0.49
C GLU A 68 -1.87 24.06 0.77
N ALA A 69 -2.11 22.80 0.39
CA ALA A 69 -3.41 22.14 0.52
C ALA A 69 -3.96 22.22 1.95
N GLY A 70 -5.10 22.90 2.07
CA GLY A 70 -5.87 23.03 3.28
C GLY A 70 -6.93 21.93 3.38
N LYS A 71 -7.91 22.15 4.26
CA LYS A 71 -8.99 21.17 4.48
C LYS A 71 -9.89 21.00 3.26
N GLN A 72 -10.05 22.02 2.42
CA GLN A 72 -10.96 21.97 1.27
C GLN A 72 -10.35 21.15 0.14
N GLU A 73 -9.08 21.39 -0.18
CA GLU A 73 -8.33 20.64 -1.20
C GLU A 73 -8.18 19.17 -0.78
N VAL A 74 -8.00 18.89 0.52
CA VAL A 74 -8.01 17.51 1.03
C VAL A 74 -9.37 16.83 0.84
N LYS A 75 -10.49 17.56 0.91
CA LYS A 75 -11.80 16.98 0.59
C LYS A 75 -11.91 16.63 -0.88
N GLU A 76 -11.41 17.47 -1.77
CA GLU A 76 -11.39 17.19 -3.22
C GLU A 76 -10.54 15.95 -3.54
N MET A 77 -9.40 15.78 -2.86
CA MET A 77 -8.61 14.55 -2.96
C MET A 77 -9.40 13.31 -2.50
N VAL A 78 -10.19 13.43 -1.43
CA VAL A 78 -11.02 12.33 -0.91
C VAL A 78 -12.22 12.05 -1.79
N GLU A 79 -12.82 13.08 -2.38
CA GLU A 79 -13.89 12.97 -3.38
C GLU A 79 -13.39 12.21 -4.61
N TRP A 80 -12.23 12.60 -5.15
CA TRP A 80 -11.61 11.88 -6.26
C TRP A 80 -11.38 10.40 -5.94
N ILE A 81 -10.91 10.06 -4.74
CA ILE A 81 -10.73 8.65 -4.31
C ILE A 81 -12.04 7.87 -4.39
N HIS A 82 -13.16 8.48 -4.02
CA HIS A 82 -14.49 7.86 -4.06
C HIS A 82 -15.01 7.68 -5.48
N ASP A 83 -14.74 8.65 -6.36
CA ASP A 83 -15.18 8.61 -7.75
C ASP A 83 -14.46 7.54 -8.59
N GLN A 84 -13.32 7.03 -8.13
CA GLN A 84 -12.58 5.97 -8.84
C GLN A 84 -13.25 4.59 -8.79
N GLY A 85 -14.29 4.39 -7.97
CA GLY A 85 -14.94 3.08 -7.83
C GLY A 85 -14.03 2.00 -7.25
N PHE A 86 -13.09 2.39 -6.38
CA PHE A 86 -12.14 1.47 -5.75
C PHE A 86 -12.81 0.50 -4.77
N SER A 87 -12.13 -0.63 -4.50
CA SER A 87 -12.54 -1.51 -3.40
C SER A 87 -12.42 -0.78 -2.05
N PRO A 88 -13.21 -1.15 -1.02
CA PRO A 88 -13.13 -0.52 0.30
C PRO A 88 -11.72 -0.54 0.91
N GLU A 89 -10.95 -1.61 0.68
CA GLU A 89 -9.55 -1.73 1.12
C GLU A 89 -8.64 -0.76 0.37
N THR A 90 -8.83 -0.63 -0.94
CA THR A 90 -8.05 0.29 -1.77
C THR A 90 -8.35 1.73 -1.39
N GLU A 91 -9.62 2.13 -1.23
CA GLU A 91 -9.97 3.47 -0.72
C GLU A 91 -9.32 3.75 0.64
N ARG A 92 -9.37 2.77 1.54
CA ARG A 92 -8.73 2.86 2.85
C ARG A 92 -7.23 3.08 2.71
N ASP A 93 -6.56 2.37 1.81
CA ASP A 93 -5.12 2.53 1.58
C ASP A 93 -4.78 3.95 1.10
N TYR A 94 -5.56 4.55 0.20
CA TYR A 94 -5.38 5.95 -0.20
C TYR A 94 -5.60 6.91 0.96
N LYS A 95 -6.65 6.72 1.76
CA LYS A 95 -6.93 7.53 2.96
C LYS A 95 -5.80 7.44 3.99
N VAL A 96 -5.25 6.24 4.20
CA VAL A 96 -4.08 6.04 5.07
C VAL A 96 -2.87 6.76 4.50
N ALA A 97 -2.63 6.69 3.19
CA ALA A 97 -1.52 7.40 2.56
C ALA A 97 -1.63 8.91 2.75
N LEU A 98 -2.81 9.49 2.50
CA LEU A 98 -3.09 10.91 2.73
C LEU A 98 -2.79 11.33 4.17
N ARG A 99 -3.31 10.58 5.16
CA ARG A 99 -3.06 10.90 6.58
C ARG A 99 -1.58 10.86 6.94
N VAL A 100 -0.83 9.87 6.45
CA VAL A 100 0.61 9.76 6.72
C VAL A 100 1.38 10.90 6.04
N PHE A 101 1.02 11.23 4.80
CA PHE A 101 1.65 12.30 4.04
C PHE A 101 1.47 13.67 4.70
N PHE A 102 0.24 14.08 5.01
CA PHE A 102 -0.02 15.37 5.65
C PHE A 102 0.56 15.46 7.06
N LYS A 103 0.60 14.34 7.77
CA LYS A 103 1.23 14.27 9.08
C LYS A 103 2.73 14.54 9.01
N TRP A 104 3.43 13.93 8.04
CA TRP A 104 4.83 14.24 7.76
C TRP A 104 5.00 15.69 7.28
N LEU A 105 4.14 16.15 6.36
CA LEU A 105 4.23 17.49 5.78
C LEU A 105 4.12 18.60 6.83
N ARG A 106 3.19 18.46 7.79
CA ARG A 106 2.92 19.51 8.80
C ARG A 106 3.79 19.40 10.05
N ASN A 107 4.22 18.19 10.42
CA ASN A 107 4.99 17.99 11.66
C ASN A 107 6.47 17.67 11.43
N GLY A 108 6.89 17.39 10.20
CA GLY A 108 8.23 16.86 9.89
C GLY A 108 8.47 15.42 10.36
N ASP A 109 7.44 14.75 10.91
CA ASP A 109 7.55 13.43 11.53
C ASP A 109 6.32 12.56 11.20
N PHE A 110 6.59 11.32 10.81
CA PHE A 110 5.57 10.30 10.54
C PHE A 110 4.93 9.75 11.83
N GLY A 111 5.63 9.82 12.97
CA GLY A 111 5.25 9.29 14.28
C GLY A 111 4.38 10.21 15.14
N SER A 112 4.42 11.53 14.92
CA SER A 112 3.77 12.57 15.73
C SER A 112 2.35 12.24 16.23
N LYS A 113 2.03 12.53 17.49
CA LYS A 113 0.64 12.35 17.98
C LYS A 113 -0.32 13.40 17.42
N ASN A 114 0.22 14.51 16.91
CA ASN A 114 -0.58 15.59 16.36
C ASN A 114 -1.07 15.25 14.95
N CYS A 115 -2.38 15.01 14.80
CA CYS A 115 -2.99 14.79 13.51
C CYS A 115 -3.47 16.13 12.93
N PRO A 116 -2.98 16.56 11.76
CA PRO A 116 -3.39 17.84 11.17
C PRO A 116 -4.91 17.92 10.96
N LYS A 117 -5.49 19.10 11.15
CA LYS A 117 -6.96 19.33 11.09
C LYS A 117 -7.53 19.04 9.69
N GLU A 118 -6.68 19.13 8.68
CA GLU A 118 -6.97 18.87 7.27
C GLU A 118 -7.31 17.40 7.03
N VAL A 119 -6.71 16.46 7.79
CA VAL A 119 -6.86 15.01 7.61
C VAL A 119 -7.46 14.29 8.81
N SER A 120 -7.65 14.96 9.95
CA SER A 120 -8.13 14.33 11.19
C SER A 120 -9.56 13.77 11.10
N TRP A 121 -10.38 14.32 10.21
CA TRP A 121 -11.76 13.88 9.95
C TRP A 121 -11.84 12.63 9.07
N ILE A 122 -10.74 12.22 8.43
CA ILE A 122 -10.71 11.08 7.51
C ILE A 122 -10.67 9.77 8.33
N SER A 123 -11.75 9.00 8.28
CA SER A 123 -11.78 7.67 8.87
C SER A 123 -11.02 6.65 8.00
N THR A 124 -10.16 5.86 8.64
CA THR A 124 -9.40 4.76 8.03
C THR A 124 -9.90 3.38 8.45
N SER A 125 -11.06 3.31 9.10
CA SER A 125 -11.69 2.07 9.53
C SER A 125 -12.66 1.59 8.46
N LEU A 126 -12.62 0.29 8.13
CA LEU A 126 -13.60 -0.32 7.24
C LEU A 126 -14.93 -0.47 7.95
N LYS A 127 -16.03 -0.24 7.23
CA LYS A 127 -17.38 -0.50 7.75
C LYS A 127 -17.53 -2.01 7.95
N LYS A 128 -18.31 -2.42 8.96
CA LYS A 128 -18.53 -3.85 9.27
C LYS A 128 -19.00 -4.66 8.06
N ARG A 129 -19.86 -4.08 7.20
CA ARG A 129 -20.36 -4.74 5.97
C ARG A 129 -19.29 -5.01 4.92
N ASP A 130 -18.21 -4.23 4.94
CA ASP A 130 -17.11 -4.33 3.98
C ASP A 130 -16.01 -5.27 4.49
N GLN A 131 -16.07 -5.66 5.77
CA GLN A 131 -15.22 -6.68 6.36
C GLN A 131 -15.72 -8.05 5.91
N LYS A 132 -15.14 -8.58 4.83
CA LYS A 132 -15.44 -9.93 4.37
C LYS A 132 -14.81 -10.94 5.33
N LEU A 133 -15.65 -11.62 6.10
CA LEU A 133 -15.24 -12.87 6.73
C LEU A 133 -15.07 -13.95 5.65
N PRO A 134 -14.09 -14.86 5.78
CA PRO A 134 -13.98 -15.99 4.88
C PRO A 134 -15.23 -16.89 5.04
N ASN A 135 -16.17 -16.79 4.11
CA ASN A 135 -17.43 -17.55 4.18
C ASN A 135 -17.29 -18.98 3.64
N ASN A 136 -16.31 -19.23 2.77
CA ASN A 136 -16.07 -20.53 2.14
C ASN A 136 -14.63 -20.99 2.47
N LEU A 137 -14.46 -21.55 3.66
CA LEU A 137 -13.21 -22.21 4.01
C LEU A 137 -13.14 -23.56 3.30
N LEU A 138 -11.93 -23.95 2.88
CA LEU A 138 -11.69 -25.27 2.30
C LEU A 138 -11.86 -26.34 3.38
N MET A 139 -12.56 -27.41 3.04
CA MET A 139 -12.67 -28.59 3.87
C MET A 139 -11.58 -29.61 3.52
N GLU A 140 -11.37 -30.62 4.35
CA GLU A 140 -10.34 -31.66 4.12
C GLU A 140 -10.46 -32.29 2.72
N ASP A 141 -11.68 -32.61 2.29
CA ASP A 141 -11.95 -33.18 0.97
C ASP A 141 -11.55 -32.24 -0.17
N ASP A 142 -11.73 -30.94 -0.01
CA ASP A 142 -11.33 -29.94 -1.00
C ASP A 142 -9.81 -29.89 -1.12
N VAL A 143 -9.11 -29.94 0.00
CA VAL A 143 -7.63 -29.94 0.05
C VAL A 143 -7.06 -31.24 -0.54
N ARG A 144 -7.68 -32.39 -0.25
CA ARG A 144 -7.30 -33.68 -0.84
C ARG A 144 -7.40 -33.65 -2.37
N LYS A 145 -8.51 -33.12 -2.89
CA LYS A 145 -8.70 -32.92 -4.34
C LYS A 145 -7.65 -31.98 -4.93
N LEU A 146 -7.27 -30.91 -4.23
CA LEU A 146 -6.22 -29.99 -4.67
C LEU A 146 -4.85 -30.68 -4.76
N ILE A 147 -4.51 -31.54 -3.79
CA ILE A 147 -3.24 -32.30 -3.78
C ILE A 147 -3.22 -33.33 -4.91
N GLU A 148 -4.30 -34.08 -5.09
CA GLU A 148 -4.38 -35.13 -6.12
C GLU A 148 -4.20 -34.56 -7.53
N ASN A 149 -4.83 -33.41 -7.81
CA ASN A 149 -4.82 -32.74 -9.12
C ASN A 149 -3.62 -31.81 -9.34
N ALA A 150 -2.76 -31.60 -8.36
CA ALA A 150 -1.57 -30.75 -8.53
C ALA A 150 -0.56 -31.39 -9.50
N LYS A 151 -0.12 -30.60 -10.49
CA LYS A 151 0.69 -31.07 -11.63
C LYS A 151 2.12 -31.54 -11.27
N ASN A 152 2.67 -31.12 -10.14
CA ASN A 152 4.02 -31.47 -9.74
C ASN A 152 4.11 -31.80 -8.23
N SER A 153 5.07 -32.63 -7.86
CA SER A 153 5.31 -33.05 -6.47
C SER A 153 5.56 -31.86 -5.54
N ARG A 154 6.18 -30.78 -6.05
CA ARG A 154 6.41 -29.54 -5.30
C ARG A 154 5.13 -28.85 -4.88
N CYS A 155 4.15 -28.68 -5.78
CA CYS A 155 2.87 -28.08 -5.41
C CYS A 155 2.08 -28.99 -4.47
N LYS A 156 2.17 -30.32 -4.63
CA LYS A 156 1.57 -31.28 -3.68
C LYS A 156 2.09 -31.05 -2.26
N ALA A 157 3.42 -31.07 -2.10
CA ALA A 157 4.07 -30.83 -0.80
C ALA A 157 3.74 -29.45 -0.25
N LEU A 158 3.70 -28.40 -1.09
CA LEU A 158 3.37 -27.04 -0.66
C LEU A 158 1.94 -26.95 -0.13
N ILE A 159 0.95 -27.51 -0.84
CA ILE A 159 -0.45 -27.51 -0.41
C ILE A 159 -0.61 -28.27 0.92
N SER A 160 -0.01 -29.46 1.03
CA SER A 160 -0.04 -30.25 2.27
C SER A 160 0.57 -29.49 3.44
N MET A 161 1.75 -28.90 3.26
CA MET A 161 2.43 -28.16 4.33
C MET A 161 1.64 -26.92 4.78
N LEU A 162 1.04 -26.17 3.85
CA LEU A 162 0.21 -25.00 4.18
C LEU A 162 -1.01 -25.40 5.00
N TRP A 163 -1.63 -26.53 4.67
CA TRP A 163 -2.80 -27.06 5.39
C TRP A 163 -2.44 -27.52 6.80
N GLU A 164 -1.39 -28.34 6.95
CA GLU A 164 -1.01 -28.94 8.24
C GLU A 164 -0.43 -27.91 9.22
N THR A 165 0.35 -26.95 8.74
CA THR A 165 1.07 -26.00 9.61
C THR A 165 0.34 -24.68 9.81
N GLY A 166 -0.59 -24.33 8.92
CA GLY A 166 -1.20 -23.00 8.87
C GLY A 166 -0.20 -21.85 8.65
N ALA A 167 1.04 -22.14 8.25
CA ALA A 167 2.08 -21.15 8.07
C ALA A 167 1.77 -20.19 6.90
N ARG A 168 2.23 -18.94 7.00
CA ARG A 168 2.01 -17.96 5.94
C ARG A 168 2.95 -18.24 4.77
N MET A 169 2.50 -17.97 3.55
CA MET A 169 3.32 -18.12 2.34
C MET A 169 4.69 -17.43 2.40
N GLY A 170 4.78 -16.29 3.11
CA GLY A 170 6.04 -15.58 3.31
C GLY A 170 7.06 -16.35 4.16
N GLU A 171 6.61 -17.16 5.11
CA GLU A 171 7.48 -17.95 5.99
C GLU A 171 8.14 -19.09 5.20
N PHE A 172 7.40 -19.76 4.31
CA PHE A 172 7.93 -20.80 3.40
C PHE A 172 9.00 -20.29 2.44
N SER A 173 8.85 -19.05 1.95
CA SER A 173 9.85 -18.48 1.05
C SER A 173 11.21 -18.30 1.73
N THR A 174 11.23 -18.06 3.04
CA THR A 174 12.47 -17.94 3.80
C THR A 174 13.15 -19.31 3.94
N TYR A 175 12.40 -20.35 4.32
CA TYR A 175 12.94 -21.72 4.47
C TYR A 175 13.55 -22.28 3.18
N ALA A 176 12.94 -22.00 2.02
CA ALA A 176 13.45 -22.46 0.72
C ALA A 176 14.74 -21.75 0.27
N SER A 177 15.13 -20.66 0.94
CA SER A 177 16.32 -19.86 0.61
C SER A 177 17.51 -20.18 1.53
N SER A 178 17.31 -21.03 2.53
CA SER A 178 18.32 -21.44 3.53
C SER A 178 18.98 -22.79 3.23
N PHE A 179 18.68 -23.38 2.07
CA PHE A 179 19.31 -24.58 1.49
C PHE A 179 19.90 -24.22 0.13
#